data_AF-J9GF63-F1
#
_entry.id   AF-J9GF63-F1
#
_cell.length_a   1.000
_cell.length_b   1.000
_cell.length_c   1.000
_cell.angle_alpha   90.00
_cell.angle_beta   90.00
_cell.angle_gamma   90.00
#
_symmetry.space_group_name_H-M   'P 1'
#
loop_
_entity.id
_entity.type
_entity.pdbx_description
1 polymer ?
#
loop_
_entity_poly.entity_id
_entity_poly.type
_entity_poly.pdbx_seq_one_letter_code
_entity_poly.pdbx_strand_id
1 'polypeptide(L)'
;MVNVETFCGECFFCRHGYVNNCTDPNGGWALGCRIDGGQAEYVRVPYADQGLTPIPDGVTDEQALFVGDVLATGYWAARISEIKKEDSVLILGAGPTGICTLLSVMLKSPKEDYCM
;
A
#
# COMPACT_ATOMS: atom_id res chain seq x y z
N MET A 1 9.21 -0.72 9.35
CA MET A 1 7.83 -0.52 8.89
C MET A 1 7.21 -1.82 8.44
N VAL A 2 5.99 -2.12 8.89
CA VAL A 2 5.26 -3.35 8.55
C VAL A 2 4.39 -3.12 7.31
N ASN A 3 4.60 -3.92 6.26
CA ASN A 3 3.67 -4.05 5.14
C ASN A 3 2.48 -4.93 5.58
N VAL A 4 1.25 -4.53 5.25
CA VAL A 4 0.06 -5.36 5.50
C VAL A 4 0.02 -6.62 4.63
N GLU A 5 0.75 -6.60 3.50
CA GLU A 5 0.99 -7.73 2.62
C GLU A 5 2.29 -8.44 3.01
N THR A 6 2.19 -9.72 3.35
CA THR A 6 3.35 -10.60 3.54
C THR A 6 3.59 -11.36 2.24
N PHE A 7 4.83 -11.73 1.90
CA PHE A 7 5.06 -12.43 0.63
C PHE A 7 6.32 -13.27 0.64
N CYS A 8 6.25 -14.43 -0.02
CA CYS A 8 7.32 -15.43 0.01
C CYS A 8 8.50 -15.14 -0.91
N GLY A 9 8.42 -14.16 -1.81
CA GLY A 9 9.47 -13.84 -2.79
C GLY A 9 9.57 -14.80 -3.99
N GLU A 10 9.13 -16.06 -3.83
CA GLU A 10 9.43 -17.14 -4.79
C GLU A 10 8.28 -17.54 -5.72
N CYS A 11 7.03 -17.27 -5.36
CA CYS A 11 5.89 -17.67 -6.20
C CYS A 11 5.83 -16.89 -7.53
N PHE A 12 4.97 -17.34 -8.46
CA PHE A 12 4.79 -16.67 -9.75
C PHE A 12 4.55 -15.17 -9.58
N PHE A 13 3.58 -14.78 -8.74
CA PHE A 13 3.24 -13.37 -8.55
C PHE A 13 4.35 -12.56 -7.88
N CYS A 14 5.03 -13.13 -6.87
CA CYS A 14 6.13 -12.45 -6.17
C CYS A 14 7.27 -12.14 -7.13
N ARG A 15 7.67 -13.09 -7.97
CA ARG A 15 8.75 -12.90 -8.97
C ARG A 15 8.42 -11.89 -10.06
N HIS A 16 7.15 -11.52 -10.22
CA HIS A 16 6.69 -10.51 -11.17
C HIS A 16 6.26 -9.19 -10.50
N GLY A 17 6.51 -9.03 -9.18
CA GLY A 17 6.20 -7.81 -8.44
C GLY A 17 4.73 -7.65 -8.01
N TYR A 18 3.90 -8.68 -8.17
CA TYR A 18 2.49 -8.69 -7.75
C TYR A 18 2.33 -9.36 -6.38
N VAL A 19 3.10 -8.89 -5.39
CA VAL A 19 3.23 -9.53 -4.07
C VAL A 19 1.91 -9.67 -3.31
N ASN A 20 0.94 -8.79 -3.57
CA ASN A 20 -0.42 -8.86 -3.01
C ASN A 20 -1.19 -10.11 -3.47
N ASN A 21 -0.78 -10.75 -4.56
CA ASN A 21 -1.33 -12.01 -5.05
C ASN A 21 -0.45 -13.22 -4.66
N CYS A 22 0.36 -13.10 -3.61
CA CYS A 22 1.18 -14.22 -3.14
C CYS A 22 0.30 -15.45 -2.84
N THR A 23 0.74 -16.62 -3.31
CA THR A 23 0.00 -17.87 -3.21
C THR A 23 0.43 -18.72 -2.01
N ASP A 24 1.43 -18.27 -1.26
CA ASP A 24 1.82 -18.93 -0.03
C ASP A 24 0.71 -18.76 1.02
N PRO A 25 0.37 -19.79 1.83
CA PRO A 25 -0.60 -19.68 2.90
C PRO A 25 -0.36 -18.50 3.87
N ASN A 26 0.90 -18.11 4.06
CA ASN A 26 1.31 -16.99 4.91
C ASN A 26 1.63 -15.71 4.11
N GLY A 27 1.35 -15.65 2.81
CA GLY A 27 1.53 -14.48 1.95
C GLY A 27 0.20 -13.85 1.50
N GLY A 28 0.22 -12.65 0.95
CA GLY A 28 -0.93 -11.78 0.69
C GLY A 28 -1.37 -11.03 1.96
N TRP A 29 -2.62 -10.56 1.98
CA TRP A 29 -3.18 -9.90 3.14
C TRP A 29 -3.41 -10.93 4.25
N ALA A 30 -2.45 -11.03 5.17
CA ALA A 30 -2.44 -12.01 6.25
C ALA A 30 -2.67 -11.32 7.60
N LEU A 31 -1.87 -10.30 7.91
CA LEU A 31 -1.90 -9.58 9.18
C LEU A 31 -3.26 -8.91 9.41
N GLY A 32 -3.96 -9.30 10.48
CA GLY A 32 -5.29 -8.79 10.82
C GLY A 32 -6.43 -9.33 9.95
N CYS A 33 -6.15 -10.19 8.97
CA CYS A 33 -7.16 -10.83 8.11
C CYS A 33 -7.26 -12.34 8.40
N ARG A 34 -6.14 -13.06 8.24
CA ARG A 34 -6.05 -14.52 8.43
C ARG A 34 -5.21 -14.92 9.64
N ILE A 35 -4.35 -14.03 10.11
CA ILE A 35 -3.54 -14.18 11.32
C ILE A 35 -3.68 -12.92 12.19
N ASP A 36 -3.26 -13.02 13.46
CA ASP A 36 -3.29 -11.89 14.39
C ASP A 36 -2.54 -10.67 13.85
N GLY A 37 -3.15 -9.49 14.04
CA GLY A 37 -2.64 -8.21 13.55
C GLY A 37 -1.79 -7.45 14.58
N GLY A 38 -1.50 -6.18 14.26
CA GLY A 38 -0.64 -5.31 15.07
C GLY A 38 -1.31 -4.61 16.27
N GLN A 39 -2.60 -4.87 16.53
CA GLN A 39 -3.29 -4.33 17.71
C GLN A 39 -2.96 -5.15 18.98
N ALA A 40 -1.67 -5.31 19.24
CA ALA A 40 -1.10 -6.09 20.34
C ALA A 40 0.31 -5.57 20.66
N GLU A 41 0.86 -5.95 21.81
CA GLU A 41 2.22 -5.57 22.21
C GLU A 41 3.30 -6.15 21.27
N TYR A 42 3.00 -7.27 20.62
CA TYR A 42 3.89 -7.93 19.66
C TYR A 42 3.09 -8.49 18.49
N VAL A 43 3.72 -8.52 17.32
CA VAL A 43 3.15 -9.10 16.09
C VAL A 43 4.14 -10.07 15.45
N ARG A 44 3.64 -11.20 14.97
CA ARG A 44 4.44 -12.17 14.20
C ARG A 44 4.30 -11.85 12.72
N VAL A 45 5.40 -11.43 12.08
CA VAL A 45 5.43 -11.09 10.65
C VAL A 45 6.08 -12.24 9.85
N PRO A 46 5.32 -12.99 9.04
CA PRO A 46 5.87 -13.94 8.06
C PRO A 46 6.76 -13.24 7.03
N TYR A 47 7.83 -13.91 6.60
CA TYR A 47 8.76 -13.39 5.57
C TYR A 47 9.26 -11.98 5.89
N ALA A 48 9.61 -11.75 7.16
CA ALA A 48 9.99 -10.42 7.65
C ALA A 48 11.19 -9.81 6.92
N ASP A 49 12.09 -10.66 6.40
CA ASP A 49 13.22 -10.29 5.53
C ASP A 49 12.79 -9.70 4.18
N GLN A 50 11.58 -10.03 3.71
CA GLN A 50 10.99 -9.55 2.45
C GLN A 50 10.05 -8.36 2.68
N GLY A 51 9.16 -8.48 3.68
CA GLY A 51 8.03 -7.57 3.88
C GLY A 51 8.29 -6.37 4.79
N LEU A 52 9.42 -6.33 5.51
CA LEU A 52 9.76 -5.22 6.39
C LEU A 52 10.79 -4.29 5.76
N THR A 53 10.47 -3.00 5.74
CA THR A 53 11.39 -1.94 5.31
C THR A 53 11.80 -1.09 6.50
N PRO A 54 13.10 -0.79 6.73
CA PRO A 54 13.53 0.18 7.72
C PRO A 54 12.88 1.54 7.45
N ILE A 55 12.42 2.23 8.50
CA ILE A 55 11.90 3.60 8.35
C ILE A 55 13.12 4.50 8.08
N PRO A 56 13.13 5.28 6.98
CA PRO A 56 14.25 6.17 6.67
C PRO A 56 14.44 7.27 7.73
N ASP A 57 15.69 7.71 7.91
CA ASP A 57 16.01 8.85 8.77
C ASP A 57 15.23 10.09 8.31
N GLY A 58 14.57 10.77 9.26
CA GLY A 58 13.74 11.96 8.99
C GLY A 58 12.26 11.68 8.70
N VAL A 59 11.85 10.42 8.60
CA VAL A 59 10.43 10.03 8.56
C VAL A 59 9.97 9.63 9.96
N THR A 60 8.95 10.30 10.48
CA THR A 60 8.34 9.96 11.79
C THR A 60 7.51 8.69 11.70
N ASP A 61 7.28 8.02 12.83
CA ASP A 61 6.44 6.82 12.89
C ASP A 61 4.99 7.13 12.44
N GLU A 62 4.45 8.30 12.80
CA GLU A 62 3.13 8.74 12.36
C GLU A 62 3.03 8.93 10.84
N GLN A 63 4.09 9.44 10.21
CA GLN A 63 4.14 9.54 8.74
C GLN A 63 4.28 8.17 8.08
N ALA A 64 5.16 7.32 8.64
CA ALA A 64 5.37 5.97 8.15
C ALA A 64 4.07 5.14 8.26
N LEU A 65 3.24 5.35 9.28
CA LEU A 65 2.01 4.59 9.50
C LEU A 65 1.10 4.51 8.26
N PHE A 66 0.98 5.59 7.50
CA PHE A 66 0.11 5.64 6.32
C PHE A 66 0.62 4.78 5.16
N VAL A 67 1.93 4.59 5.02
CA VAL A 67 2.55 3.83 3.92
C VAL A 67 2.17 2.35 3.96
N GLY A 68 1.66 1.84 5.09
CA GLY A 68 1.47 0.41 5.31
C GLY A 68 0.21 -0.12 4.63
N ASP A 69 -0.76 0.77 4.43
CA ASP A 69 -2.03 0.46 3.79
C ASP A 69 -2.51 1.66 2.97
N VAL A 70 -3.13 2.66 3.62
CA VAL A 70 -3.96 3.65 2.92
C VAL A 70 -3.19 4.50 1.89
N LEU A 71 -1.94 4.85 2.15
CA LEU A 71 -1.11 5.58 1.18
C LEU A 71 -0.59 4.66 0.07
N ALA A 72 -0.15 3.46 0.38
CA ALA A 72 0.28 2.49 -0.63
C ALA A 72 -0.88 2.08 -1.55
N THR A 73 -2.07 1.86 -0.98
CA THR A 73 -3.32 1.57 -1.69
C THR A 73 -3.68 2.71 -2.63
N GLY A 74 -3.68 3.96 -2.15
CA GLY A 74 -3.96 5.13 -3.00
C GLY A 74 -2.92 5.36 -4.10
N TYR A 75 -1.63 5.15 -3.79
CA TYR A 75 -0.56 5.22 -4.76
C TYR A 75 -0.66 4.15 -5.83
N TRP A 76 -0.99 2.92 -5.44
CA TRP A 76 -1.23 1.82 -6.36
C TRP A 76 -2.41 2.11 -7.28
N ALA A 77 -3.53 2.61 -6.75
CA ALA A 77 -4.68 3.04 -7.55
C ALA A 77 -4.28 4.08 -8.61
N ALA A 78 -3.61 5.17 -8.20
CA ALA A 78 -3.13 6.20 -9.13
C ALA A 78 -2.13 5.64 -10.17
N ARG A 79 -1.34 4.62 -9.82
CA ARG A 79 -0.39 3.97 -10.74
C ARG A 79 -1.10 3.14 -11.81
N ILE A 80 -2.11 2.36 -11.45
CA ILE A 80 -2.81 1.47 -12.39
C ILE A 80 -3.88 2.20 -13.23
N SER A 81 -4.27 3.41 -12.84
CA SER A 81 -5.24 4.22 -13.60
C SER A 81 -4.67 4.87 -14.88
N GLU A 82 -3.37 4.71 -15.16
CA GLU A 82 -2.70 5.21 -16.38
C GLU A 82 -2.91 6.71 -16.67
N ILE A 83 -3.08 7.50 -15.62
CA ILE A 83 -3.39 8.94 -15.68
C ILE A 83 -2.29 9.71 -16.44
N LYS A 84 -2.73 10.59 -17.34
CA LYS A 84 -1.93 11.50 -18.15
C LYS A 84 -2.24 12.95 -17.79
N LYS A 85 -1.37 13.86 -18.23
CA LYS A 85 -1.46 15.30 -17.90
C LYS A 85 -2.73 16.00 -18.41
N GLU A 86 -3.34 15.48 -19.46
CA GLU A 86 -4.55 16.06 -20.04
C GLU A 86 -5.84 15.47 -19.44
N ASP A 87 -5.72 14.49 -18.55
CA ASP A 87 -6.88 13.81 -17.98
C ASP A 87 -7.52 14.64 -16.87
N SER A 88 -8.85 14.50 -16.74
CA SER A 88 -9.61 14.93 -15.57
C SER A 88 -9.93 13.70 -14.73
N VAL A 89 -9.61 13.73 -13.43
CA VAL A 89 -9.73 12.56 -12.54
C VAL A 89 -10.80 12.83 -11.47
N LEU A 90 -11.69 11.85 -11.26
CA LEU A 90 -12.67 11.85 -10.18
C LEU A 90 -12.37 10.73 -9.20
N ILE A 91 -12.14 11.08 -7.93
CA ILE A 91 -12.03 10.14 -6.81
C ILE A 91 -13.38 10.08 -6.11
N LEU A 92 -14.02 8.91 -6.14
CA LEU A 92 -15.26 8.64 -5.43
C LEU A 92 -14.96 8.14 -4.02
N GLY A 93 -15.23 8.97 -3.01
CA GLY A 93 -15.04 8.68 -1.59
C GLY A 93 -13.88 9.48 -0.98
N ALA A 94 -14.21 10.43 -0.11
CA ALA A 94 -13.26 11.30 0.60
C ALA A 94 -12.77 10.76 1.96
N GLY A 95 -12.72 9.43 2.13
CA GLY A 95 -12.12 8.79 3.32
C GLY A 95 -10.58 8.87 3.31
N PRO A 96 -9.89 8.33 4.34
CA PRO A 96 -8.42 8.36 4.42
C PRO A 96 -7.72 7.81 3.17
N THR A 97 -8.18 6.67 2.65
CA THR A 97 -7.68 6.09 1.39
C THR A 97 -7.95 6.98 0.19
N GLY A 98 -9.11 7.64 0.14
CA GLY A 98 -9.49 8.57 -0.93
C GLY A 98 -8.60 9.81 -0.96
N ILE A 99 -8.34 10.40 0.21
CA ILE A 99 -7.42 11.53 0.36
C ILE A 99 -5.99 11.11 -0.04
N CYS A 100 -5.52 9.94 0.40
CA CYS A 100 -4.22 9.43 -0.03
C CYS A 100 -4.14 9.17 -1.54
N THR A 101 -5.25 8.74 -2.14
CA THR A 101 -5.38 8.54 -3.59
C THR A 101 -5.29 9.88 -4.31
N LEU A 102 -6.02 10.90 -3.85
CA LEU A 102 -5.94 12.27 -4.37
C LEU A 102 -4.50 12.79 -4.35
N LEU A 103 -3.82 12.70 -3.20
CA LEU A 103 -2.41 13.11 -3.07
C LEU A 103 -1.50 12.35 -4.05
N SER A 104 -1.78 11.06 -4.29
CA SER A 104 -1.01 10.24 -5.22
C SER A 104 -1.31 10.58 -6.69
N VAL A 105 -2.54 10.96 -7.01
CA VAL A 105 -2.97 11.44 -8.34
C VAL A 105 -2.26 12.74 -8.70
N MET A 106 -2.08 13.66 -7.74
CA MET A 106 -1.35 14.92 -7.96
C MET A 106 0.08 14.70 -8.49
N LEU A 107 0.72 13.57 -8.12
CA LEU A 107 2.06 13.19 -8.64
C LEU A 107 2.07 12.90 -10.15
N LYS A 108 0.90 12.65 -10.76
CA LYS A 108 0.73 12.47 -12.21
C LYS A 108 0.51 13.78 -12.96
N SER A 109 0.26 14.87 -12.22
CA SER A 109 -0.06 16.20 -12.76
C SER A 109 -1.19 16.19 -13.80
N PRO A 110 -2.36 15.62 -13.48
CA PRO A 110 -3.53 15.71 -14.35
C PRO A 110 -3.96 17.17 -14.54
N LYS A 111 -4.85 17.41 -15.50
CA LYS A 111 -5.37 18.74 -15.78
C LYS A 111 -6.21 19.23 -14.59
N GLU A 112 -7.07 18.34 -14.09
CA GLU A 112 -7.97 18.60 -12.97
C GLU A 112 -8.21 17.31 -12.18
N ASP A 113 -8.32 17.42 -10.86
CA ASP A 113 -8.62 16.33 -9.95
C ASP A 113 -9.68 16.75 -8.92
N TYR A 114 -10.70 15.90 -8.76
CA TYR A 114 -11.85 16.13 -7.89
C TYR A 114 -12.00 14.97 -6.91
N CYS A 115 -12.25 15.27 -5.63
CA CYS A 115 -12.56 14.26 -4.60
C CYS A 115 -13.91 14.61 -3.98
N MET A 116 -14.83 13.64 -4.00
CA MET A 116 -16.20 13.78 -3.49
C MET A 116 -16.50 12.75 -2.40
#